data_AF-A0A2M7QUW4-F1
#
_entry.id   AF-A0A2M7QUW4-F1
#
_cell.length_a   1.000
_cell.length_b   1.000
_cell.length_c   1.000
_cell.angle_alpha   90.00
_cell.angle_beta   90.00
_cell.angle_gamma   90.00
#
_symmetry.space_group_name_H-M   'P 1'
#
loop_
_entity.id
_entity.type
_entity.pdbx_description
1 polymer ?
#
loop_
_entity_poly.entity_id
_entity_poly.type
_entity_poly.pdbx_seq_one_letter_code
_entity_poly.pdbx_strand_id
1 'polypeptide(L)'
;MNIKDPFAPLDQYEKDLIQALEKDEFVEVEDTDEEKRKAQAAAKNTLEKVKNINIRLSFKDIQQLKVKAAENGMPYQTLVASVLHQYADDRVEVRL
;
A
#
# COMPACT_ATOMS: atom_id res chain seq x y z
N MET A 1 -26.67 5.70 13.82
CA MET A 1 -25.25 5.70 13.43
C MET A 1 -24.65 4.39 13.89
N ASN A 2 -24.41 3.46 12.97
CA ASN A 2 -23.77 2.18 13.31
C ASN A 2 -22.27 2.35 13.05
N ILE A 3 -21.53 2.77 14.08
CA ILE A 3 -20.08 2.83 13.99
C ILE A 3 -19.62 1.38 14.06
N LYS A 4 -19.43 0.74 12.90
CA LYS A 4 -18.66 -0.50 12.83
C LYS A 4 -17.28 -0.16 13.39
N ASP A 5 -16.88 -0.89 14.42
CA ASP A 5 -15.55 -0.76 15.01
C ASP A 5 -14.50 -0.84 13.89
N PRO A 6 -13.72 0.22 13.64
CA PRO A 6 -12.71 0.23 12.58
C PRO A 6 -11.58 -0.78 12.82
N PHE A 7 -11.53 -1.40 14.00
CA PHE A 7 -10.56 -2.43 14.38
C PHE A 7 -11.19 -3.82 14.51
N ALA A 8 -12.42 -4.02 14.02
CA ALA A 8 -13.00 -5.36 13.95
C ALA A 8 -12.16 -6.26 13.03
N PRO A 9 -11.67 -7.42 13.49
CA PRO A 9 -10.80 -8.28 12.71
C PRO A 9 -11.49 -8.75 11.43
N LEU A 10 -10.81 -8.57 10.31
CA LEU A 10 -11.26 -8.88 8.95
C LEU A 10 -11.02 -10.34 8.59
N ASP A 11 -10.04 -10.98 9.23
CA ASP A 11 -9.66 -12.37 9.01
C ASP A 11 -9.24 -13.10 10.31
N GLN A 12 -8.97 -14.40 10.19
CA GLN A 12 -8.60 -15.25 11.32
C GLN A 12 -7.24 -14.87 11.93
N TYR A 13 -6.30 -14.36 11.12
CA TYR A 13 -5.00 -13.94 11.59
C TYR A 13 -5.11 -12.71 12.49
N GLU A 14 -5.87 -11.69 12.07
CA GLU A 14 -6.11 -10.49 12.87
C GLU A 14 -6.83 -10.82 14.19
N LYS A 15 -7.77 -11.76 14.15
CA LYS A 15 -8.48 -12.22 15.35
C LYS A 15 -7.55 -12.91 16.34
N ASP A 16 -6.64 -13.75 15.86
CA ASP A 16 -5.67 -14.46 16.69
C ASP A 16 -4.62 -13.48 17.25
N LEU A 17 -4.22 -12.48 16.46
CA LEU A 17 -3.31 -11.42 16.89
C LEU A 17 -3.91 -10.56 18.02
N ILE A 18 -5.17 -10.15 17.89
CA ILE A 18 -5.87 -9.38 18.94
C ILE A 18 -5.97 -10.20 20.23
N GLN A 19 -6.30 -11.49 20.16
CA GLN A 19 -6.34 -12.34 21.34
C GLN A 19 -4.98 -12.52 22.00
N ALA A 20 -3.90 -12.67 21.22
CA ALA A 20 -2.55 -12.77 21.76
C ALA A 20 -2.11 -11.46 22.45
N LEU A 21 -2.52 -10.31 21.92
CA LEU A 21 -2.30 -9.00 22.54
C LEU A 21 -3.10 -8.85 23.84
N GLU A 22 -4.38 -9.25 23.86
CA GLU A 22 -5.22 -9.21 25.06
C GLU A 22 -4.74 -10.14 26.18
N LYS A 23 -4.08 -11.24 25.80
CA LYS A 23 -3.50 -12.23 26.74
C LYS A 23 -2.09 -11.86 27.21
N ASP A 24 -1.53 -10.74 26.75
CA ASP A 24 -0.18 -10.26 27.10
C ASP A 24 0.91 -11.33 26.85
N GLU A 25 0.73 -12.12 25.78
CA GLU A 25 1.61 -13.28 25.46
C GLU A 25 2.96 -12.87 24.85
N PHE A 26 3.12 -11.59 24.50
CA PHE A 26 4.34 -11.07 23.88
C PHE A 26 5.37 -10.67 24.93
N VAL A 27 6.50 -11.36 24.93
CA VAL A 27 7.69 -11.02 25.73
C VAL A 27 8.68 -10.19 24.91
N GLU A 28 9.33 -9.24 25.59
CA GLU A 28 10.34 -8.38 24.99
C GLU A 28 11.53 -9.22 24.51
N VAL A 29 11.99 -8.98 23.28
CA VAL A 29 13.15 -9.66 22.71
C VAL A 29 14.44 -9.17 23.36
N GLU A 30 15.37 -10.10 23.61
CA GLU A 30 16.60 -9.84 24.38
C GLU A 30 17.47 -8.69 23.83
N ASP A 31 17.44 -8.42 22.51
CA ASP A 31 18.12 -7.29 21.88
C ASP A 31 17.14 -6.43 21.06
N THR A 32 16.28 -5.73 21.80
CA THR A 32 15.22 -4.88 21.25
C THR A 32 15.77 -3.75 20.37
N ASP A 33 16.98 -3.24 20.64
CA ASP A 33 17.58 -2.16 19.85
C ASP A 33 18.12 -2.66 18.50
N GLU A 34 18.73 -3.84 18.46
CA GLU A 34 19.17 -4.44 17.20
C GLU A 34 17.97 -4.81 16.31
N GLU A 35 16.93 -5.40 16.89
CA GLU A 35 15.70 -5.78 16.16
C GLU A 35 14.93 -4.55 15.66
N LYS A 36 14.84 -3.47 16.45
CA LYS A 36 14.30 -2.19 15.97
C LYS A 36 15.11 -1.66 14.80
N ARG A 37 16.43 -1.72 14.85
CA ARG A 37 17.30 -1.26 13.75
C ARG A 37 17.11 -2.10 12.50
N LYS A 38 16.99 -3.43 12.63
CA LYS A 38 16.72 -4.35 11.51
C LYS A 38 15.35 -4.06 10.89
N ALA A 39 14.31 -3.90 11.71
CA ALA A 39 12.96 -3.56 11.25
C ALA A 39 12.92 -2.20 10.53
N GLN A 40 13.58 -1.18 11.08
CA GLN A 40 13.72 0.14 10.44
C GLN A 40 14.47 0.05 9.11
N ALA A 41 15.56 -0.72 9.05
CA ALA A 41 16.32 -0.92 7.82
C ALA A 41 15.49 -1.68 6.77
N ALA A 42 14.75 -2.71 7.16
CA ALA A 42 13.86 -3.45 6.27
C ALA A 42 12.72 -2.57 5.72
N ALA A 43 12.08 -1.78 6.59
CA ALA A 43 11.05 -0.81 6.18
C ALA A 43 11.63 0.22 5.19
N LYS A 44 12.78 0.81 5.51
CA LYS A 44 13.48 1.77 4.65
C LYS A 44 13.84 1.15 3.29
N ASN A 45 14.43 -0.04 3.27
CA ASN A 45 14.82 -0.74 2.05
C ASN A 45 13.63 -1.15 1.16
N THR A 46 12.46 -1.33 1.75
CA THR A 46 11.23 -1.66 1.03
C THR A 46 10.59 -0.41 0.44
N LEU A 47 10.57 0.68 1.20
CA LEU A 47 9.95 1.95 0.81
C LEU A 47 10.81 2.77 -0.18
N GLU A 48 12.13 2.69 -0.11
CA GLU A 48 13.04 3.54 -0.90
C GLU A 48 13.30 3.07 -2.34
N LYS A 49 12.81 1.89 -2.75
CA LYS A 49 13.04 1.37 -4.12
C LYS A 49 12.11 1.99 -5.17
N VAL A 50 12.01 3.32 -5.18
CA VAL A 50 11.34 4.05 -6.25
C VAL A 50 12.27 4.08 -7.47
N LYS A 51 11.90 3.38 -8.55
CA LYS A 51 12.60 3.46 -9.84
C LYS A 51 11.82 4.34 -10.81
N ASN A 52 12.52 5.27 -11.45
CA ASN A 52 11.94 6.10 -12.50
C ASN A 52 11.80 5.30 -13.80
N ILE A 53 10.64 5.42 -14.45
CA ILE A 53 10.36 4.83 -15.77
C ILE A 53 9.98 5.94 -16.76
N ASN A 54 10.42 5.82 -18.02
CA ASN A 54 10.05 6.74 -19.09
C ASN A 54 9.06 6.03 -20.03
N ILE A 55 7.84 6.57 -20.16
CA ILE A 55 6.78 6.02 -21.01
C ILE A 55 6.44 7.05 -22.08
N ARG A 56 6.42 6.63 -23.34
CA ARG A 56 5.88 7.44 -24.43
C ARG A 56 4.37 7.24 -24.51
N LEU A 57 3.62 8.34 -24.46
CA LEU A 57 2.18 8.36 -24.61
C LEU A 57 1.81 9.33 -25.73
N SER A 58 0.70 9.09 -26.41
CA SER A 58 0.19 10.06 -27.37
C SER A 58 -0.32 11.30 -26.64
N PHE A 59 -0.33 12.45 -27.33
CA PHE A 59 -0.88 13.68 -26.76
C PHE A 59 -2.34 13.49 -26.31
N LYS A 60 -3.13 12.76 -27.11
CA LYS A 60 -4.53 12.47 -26.82
C LYS A 60 -4.68 11.70 -25.50
N ASP A 61 -3.85 10.69 -25.27
CA ASP A 61 -3.91 9.86 -24.05
C ASP A 61 -3.53 10.67 -22.80
N ILE A 62 -2.52 11.54 -22.91
CA ILE A 62 -2.12 12.44 -21.83
C ILE A 62 -3.29 13.37 -21.45
N GLN A 63 -4.01 13.91 -22.43
CA GLN A 63 -5.17 14.76 -22.15
C GLN A 63 -6.29 13.98 -21.46
N GLN A 64 -6.60 12.77 -21.94
CA GLN A 64 -7.62 11.93 -21.31
C GLN A 64 -7.27 11.53 -19.88
N LEU A 65 -6.00 11.18 -19.62
CA LEU A 65 -5.51 10.89 -18.26
C LEU A 65 -5.65 12.10 -17.33
N LYS A 66 -5.35 13.31 -17.82
CA LYS A 66 -5.52 14.55 -17.05
C LYS A 66 -6.99 14.81 -16.71
N VAL A 67 -7.91 14.59 -17.65
CA VAL A 67 -9.35 14.74 -17.40
C VAL A 67 -9.80 13.76 -16.32
N LYS A 68 -9.48 12.47 -16.47
CA LYS A 68 -9.83 11.43 -15.47
C LYS A 68 -9.23 11.71 -14.09
N ALA A 69 -8.01 12.21 -14.04
CA ALA A 69 -7.36 12.55 -12.78
C ALA A 69 -8.04 13.75 -12.09
N ALA A 70 -8.42 14.77 -12.87
CA ALA A 70 -9.16 15.92 -12.36
C ALA A 70 -10.55 15.53 -11.82
N GLU A 71 -11.26 14.60 -12.47
CA GLU A 71 -12.52 14.04 -11.98
C GLU A 71 -12.36 13.34 -10.62
N ASN A 72 -11.22 12.69 -10.39
CA ASN A 72 -10.89 12.02 -9.12
C ASN A 72 -10.19 12.94 -8.11
N GLY A 73 -10.05 14.24 -8.42
CA GLY A 73 -9.40 15.21 -7.52
C GLY A 73 -7.92 14.93 -7.25
N MET A 74 -7.23 14.22 -8.15
CA MET A 74 -5.84 13.79 -7.95
C MET A 74 -4.92 14.20 -9.11
N PRO A 75 -3.59 14.30 -8.90
CA PRO A 75 -2.64 14.52 -9.98
C PRO A 75 -2.65 13.36 -10.99
N TYR A 76 -2.49 13.67 -12.29
CA TYR A 76 -2.49 12.64 -13.33
C TYR A 76 -1.33 11.65 -13.18
N GLN A 77 -0.19 12.09 -12.66
CA GLN A 77 0.93 11.21 -12.36
C GLN A 77 0.57 10.16 -11.30
N THR A 78 -0.16 10.58 -10.26
CA THR A 78 -0.63 9.69 -9.19
C THR A 78 -1.65 8.69 -9.72
N LEU A 79 -2.56 9.12 -10.60
CA LEU A 79 -3.49 8.21 -11.27
C LEU A 79 -2.74 7.15 -12.10
N VAL A 80 -1.76 7.57 -12.91
CA VAL A 80 -0.95 6.66 -13.72
C VAL A 80 -0.19 5.67 -12.83
N ALA A 81 0.44 6.13 -11.75
CA ALA A 81 1.13 5.27 -10.80
C ALA A 81 0.18 4.25 -10.14
N SER A 82 -1.02 4.70 -9.74
CA SER A 82 -2.05 3.84 -9.16
C SER A 82 -2.50 2.74 -10.13
N VAL A 83 -2.74 3.07 -11.39
CA VAL A 83 -3.14 2.09 -12.41
C VAL A 83 -2.01 1.08 -12.65
N LEU A 84 -0.76 1.53 -12.77
CA LEU A 84 0.39 0.63 -12.94
C LEU A 84 0.56 -0.31 -11.74
N HIS A 85 0.36 0.19 -10.52
CA HIS A 85 0.42 -0.63 -9.30
C HIS A 85 -0.71 -1.66 -9.28
N GLN A 86 -1.96 -1.27 -9.56
CA GLN A 86 -3.10 -2.18 -9.60
C GLN A 86 -2.97 -3.23 -10.70
N TYR A 87 -2.37 -2.87 -11.84
CA TYR A 87 -2.07 -3.80 -12.92
C TYR A 87 -0.98 -4.80 -12.53
N ALA A 88 0.08 -4.34 -11.83
CA ALA A 88 1.15 -5.21 -11.36
C ALA A 88 0.72 -6.18 -10.24
N ASP A 89 -0.32 -5.83 -9.47
CA ASP A 89 -0.91 -6.63 -8.40
C ASP A 89 -2.09 -7.50 -8.89
N ASP A 90 -2.22 -7.72 -10.21
CA ASP A 90 -3.27 -8.50 -10.88
C ASP A 90 -4.73 -8.06 -10.56
N ARG A 91 -4.92 -6.83 -10.06
CA ARG A 91 -6.27 -6.30 -9.73
C ARG A 91 -7.01 -5.72 -10.93
N VAL A 92 -6.34 -5.59 -12.07
CA VAL A 92 -6.90 -5.01 -13.30
C VAL A 92 -6.48 -5.86 -14.51
N GLU A 93 -7.46 -6.42 -15.24
CA GLU A 93 -7.21 -7.03 -16.55
C GLU A 93 -7.06 -5.96 -17.62
N VAL A 94 -5.89 -5.89 -18.27
CA VAL A 94 -5.72 -5.16 -19.53
C VAL A 94 -5.95 -6.14 -20.67
N ARG A 95 -7.01 -5.93 -21.45
CA ARG A 95 -7.21 -6.65 -22.71
C ARG A 95 -6.33 -6.00 -23.79
N LEU A 96 -5.35 -6.75 -24.27
CA LEU A 96 -4.50 -6.41 -25.41
C LEU A 96 -5.21 -6.70 -26.73
#